data_AF-A0A931UYQ5-F1
#
_entry.id   AF-A0A931UYQ5-F1
#
_cell.length_a   1.000
_cell.length_b   1.000
_cell.length_c   1.000
_cell.angle_alpha   90.00
_cell.angle_beta   90.00
_cell.angle_gamma   90.00
#
_symmetry.space_group_name_H-M   'P 1'
#
loop_
_entity.id
_entity.type
_entity.pdbx_description
1 polymer ?
#
loop_
_entity_poly.entity_id
_entity_poly.type
_entity_poly.pdbx_seq_one_letter_code
_entity_poly.pdbx_strand_id
1 'polypeptide(L)'
;MGKPILGRDVYLALAAVGWADGTLDPDEADAIVRTALEEGLELDAIQEIEDATKKPLDIGVIDRLTMSKSDRLYVYAVASWITRLDGVVTAEEEEILTKLGNALGIPETPRKHADEVLQQIASLPAGDRPDRFDLLALRASLEERLATAQAARAAQGGSGGSEE
;
A
#
# COMPACT_ATOMS: atom_id res chain seq x y z
N MET A 1 5.07 6.56 -21.68
CA MET A 1 4.11 6.64 -20.54
C MET A 1 4.94 7.04 -19.34
N GLY A 2 4.66 8.19 -18.73
CA GLY A 2 5.36 8.58 -17.49
C GLY A 2 5.00 7.61 -16.36
N LYS A 3 5.94 7.36 -15.45
CA LYS A 3 5.67 6.58 -14.23
C LYS A 3 4.46 7.22 -13.51
N PRO A 4 3.47 6.44 -13.04
CA PRO A 4 2.41 6.99 -12.22
C PRO A 4 2.99 7.46 -10.88
N ILE A 5 2.95 8.78 -10.64
CA ILE A 5 3.39 9.38 -9.38
C ILE A 5 2.57 8.77 -8.24
N LEU A 6 3.24 8.16 -7.27
CA LEU A 6 2.61 7.73 -6.03
C LEU A 6 2.27 8.96 -5.20
N GLY A 7 1.03 9.10 -4.76
CA GLY A 7 0.62 10.28 -3.98
C GLY A 7 1.30 10.33 -2.62
N ARG A 8 1.44 11.54 -2.05
CA ARG A 8 1.98 11.81 -0.70
C ARG A 8 1.48 10.81 0.35
N ASP A 9 0.18 10.54 0.35
CA ASP A 9 -0.48 9.71 1.36
C ASP A 9 0.02 8.27 1.40
N VAL A 10 0.57 7.77 0.28
CA VAL A 10 1.25 6.46 0.26
C VAL A 10 2.45 6.49 1.19
N TYR A 11 3.34 7.46 1.02
CA TYR A 11 4.56 7.58 1.81
C TYR A 11 4.30 7.92 3.28
N LEU A 12 3.26 8.71 3.56
CA LEU A 12 2.80 8.92 4.94
C LEU A 12 2.34 7.61 5.57
N ALA A 13 1.64 6.76 4.83
CA ALA A 13 1.27 5.45 5.32
C ALA A 13 2.49 4.53 5.51
N LEU A 14 3.53 4.64 4.68
CA LEU A 14 4.78 3.89 4.89
C LEU A 14 5.45 4.31 6.21
N ALA A 15 5.54 5.61 6.45
CA ALA A 15 6.08 6.13 7.71
C ALA A 15 5.25 5.66 8.92
N ALA A 16 3.92 5.71 8.84
CA ALA A 16 3.04 5.23 9.92
C ALA A 16 3.21 3.74 10.23
N VAL A 17 3.46 2.92 9.21
CA VAL A 17 3.70 1.49 9.38
C VAL A 17 5.05 1.22 10.01
N GLY A 18 6.11 1.89 9.56
CA GLY A 18 7.42 1.75 10.19
C GLY A 18 7.46 2.30 11.62
N TRP A 19 6.57 3.23 11.99
CA TRP A 19 6.40 3.66 13.38
C TRP A 19 5.55 2.74 14.25
N ALA A 20 4.95 1.69 13.70
CA ALA A 20 3.86 0.98 14.35
C ALA A 20 4.31 0.15 15.57
N ASP A 21 5.57 -0.26 15.64
CA ASP A 21 6.19 -0.91 16.81
C ASP A 21 6.81 0.11 17.80
N GLY A 22 6.71 1.40 17.47
CA GLY A 22 7.28 2.52 18.22
C GLY A 22 8.65 3.00 17.74
N THR A 23 9.25 2.37 16.73
CA THR A 23 10.57 2.75 16.18
C THR A 23 10.62 2.63 14.66
N LEU A 24 10.83 3.75 13.95
CA LEU A 24 11.21 3.70 12.54
C LEU A 24 12.73 3.70 12.40
N ASP A 25 13.28 2.72 11.67
CA ASP A 25 14.73 2.65 11.42
C ASP A 25 15.19 3.81 10.51
N PRO A 26 16.35 4.44 10.76
CA PRO A 26 16.85 5.53 9.94
C PRO A 26 17.06 5.17 8.46
N ASP A 27 17.49 3.95 8.15
CA ASP A 27 17.69 3.51 6.76
C ASP A 27 16.35 3.35 6.03
N GLU A 28 15.30 2.93 6.76
CA GLU A 28 13.93 2.86 6.24
C GLU A 28 13.33 4.25 6.03
N ALA A 29 13.54 5.17 6.97
CA ALA A 29 13.14 6.56 6.86
C ALA A 29 13.76 7.23 5.61
N ASP A 30 15.07 7.05 5.41
CA ASP A 30 15.80 7.56 4.26
C ASP A 30 15.32 6.92 2.95
N ALA A 31 15.01 5.62 2.95
CA ALA A 31 14.45 4.95 1.79
C ALA A 31 13.08 5.51 1.39
N ILE A 32 12.19 5.77 2.36
CA ILE A 32 10.86 6.37 2.12
C ILE A 32 11.00 7.75 1.48
N VAL A 33 11.83 8.63 2.06
CA VAL A 33 12.03 10.01 1.57
C VAL A 33 12.72 10.03 0.21
N ARG A 34 13.77 9.22 0.02
CA ARG A 34 14.48 9.12 -1.26
C ARG A 34 13.56 8.65 -2.38
N THR A 35 12.71 7.68 -2.10
CA THR A 35 11.76 7.17 -3.10
C THR A 35 10.72 8.23 -3.47
N ALA A 36 10.25 9.04 -2.52
CA ALA A 36 9.34 10.16 -2.81
C ALA A 36 10.00 11.23 -3.70
N LEU A 37 11.28 11.53 -3.46
CA LEU A 37 12.08 12.43 -4.30
C LEU A 37 12.25 11.89 -5.72
N GLU A 38 12.58 10.61 -5.87
CA GLU A 38 12.80 9.95 -7.16
C GLU A 38 11.52 9.87 -8.02
N GLU A 39 10.36 9.76 -7.38
CA GLU A 39 9.05 9.78 -8.05
C GLU A 39 8.58 11.22 -8.38
N GLY A 40 9.36 12.24 -8.00
CA GLY A 40 9.14 13.63 -8.39
C GLY A 40 7.97 14.29 -7.67
N LEU A 41 7.72 13.92 -6.40
CA LEU A 41 6.74 14.62 -5.57
C LEU A 41 7.16 16.08 -5.36
N GLU A 42 6.17 16.95 -5.15
CA GLU A 42 6.40 18.35 -4.83
C GLU A 42 7.12 18.48 -3.48
N LEU A 43 7.94 19.53 -3.33
CA LEU A 43 8.76 19.76 -2.13
C LEU A 43 7.94 19.81 -0.84
N ASP A 44 6.74 20.40 -0.88
CA ASP A 44 5.84 20.45 0.27
C ASP A 44 5.41 19.03 0.71
N ALA A 45 5.11 18.15 -0.26
CA ALA A 45 4.76 16.76 0.02
C ALA A 45 5.96 15.98 0.55
N ILE A 46 7.17 16.21 0.02
CA ILE A 46 8.40 15.59 0.53
C ILE A 46 8.66 16.03 1.98
N GLN A 47 8.45 17.30 2.31
CA GLN A 47 8.62 17.79 3.67
C GLN A 47 7.65 17.13 4.65
N GLU A 48 6.38 16.97 4.26
CA GLU A 48 5.39 16.25 5.07
C GLU A 48 5.79 14.78 5.31
N ILE A 49 6.36 14.13 4.29
CA ILE A 49 6.86 12.76 4.39
C ILE A 49 8.07 12.68 5.33
N GLU A 50 9.04 13.58 5.18
CA GLU A 50 10.22 13.65 6.05
C GLU A 50 9.84 13.96 7.50
N ASP A 51 8.83 14.79 7.73
CA ASP A 51 8.33 15.06 9.07
C ASP A 51 7.63 13.84 9.68
N ALA A 52 6.92 13.07 8.85
CA ALA A 52 6.29 11.81 9.26
C ALA A 52 7.30 10.72 9.59
N THR A 53 8.49 10.70 8.96
CA THR A 53 9.54 9.75 9.33
C THR A 53 10.26 10.12 10.63
N LYS A 54 10.12 11.35 11.12
CA LYS A 54 10.80 11.83 12.34
C LYS A 54 9.97 11.68 13.62
N LYS A 55 8.67 11.42 13.52
CA LYS A 55 7.75 11.38 14.67
C LYS A 55 6.79 10.21 14.53
N PRO A 56 6.45 9.53 15.65
CA PRO A 56 5.43 8.49 15.64
C PRO A 56 4.15 8.99 14.97
N LEU A 57 3.77 8.33 13.88
CA LEU A 57 2.57 8.64 13.12
C LEU A 57 1.52 7.57 13.40
N ASP A 58 0.39 7.98 13.96
CA ASP A 58 -0.71 7.05 14.23
C ASP A 58 -1.32 6.60 12.90
N ILE A 59 -1.46 5.29 12.68
CA ILE A 59 -2.18 4.73 11.52
C ILE A 59 -3.61 5.29 11.40
N GLY A 60 -4.21 5.75 12.51
CA GLY A 60 -5.51 6.40 12.56
C GLY A 60 -5.61 7.77 11.87
N VAL A 61 -4.51 8.46 11.54
CA VAL A 61 -4.56 9.75 10.80
C VAL A 61 -4.67 9.59 9.28
N ILE A 62 -4.66 8.37 8.74
CA ILE A 62 -4.83 8.16 7.29
C ILE A 62 -6.27 8.52 6.88
N ASP A 63 -6.44 9.66 6.21
CA ASP A 63 -7.72 10.06 5.64
C ASP A 63 -8.04 9.25 4.39
N ARG A 64 -8.79 8.16 4.57
CA ARG A 64 -9.23 7.29 3.48
C ARG A 64 -10.28 7.93 2.55
N LEU A 65 -10.91 9.05 2.95
CA LEU A 65 -12.04 9.62 2.20
C LEU A 65 -11.61 10.24 0.87
N THR A 66 -10.36 10.69 0.79
CA THR A 66 -9.74 11.21 -0.42
C THR A 66 -9.18 10.11 -1.33
N MET A 67 -9.12 8.86 -0.85
CA MET A 67 -8.46 7.75 -1.54
C MET A 67 -9.44 6.91 -2.36
N SER A 68 -9.04 6.55 -3.58
CA SER A 68 -9.76 5.56 -4.37
C SER A 68 -9.67 4.17 -3.73
N LYS A 69 -10.44 3.19 -4.25
CA LYS A 69 -10.34 1.80 -3.76
C LYS A 69 -8.99 1.17 -4.10
N SER A 70 -8.40 1.51 -5.24
CA SER A 70 -7.07 1.03 -5.63
C SER A 70 -5.98 1.66 -4.78
N ASP A 71 -6.07 2.96 -4.48
CA ASP A 71 -5.07 3.64 -3.63
C ASP A 71 -5.03 3.02 -2.23
N ARG A 72 -6.19 2.68 -1.66
CA ARG A 72 -6.28 2.02 -0.36
C ARG A 72 -5.67 0.62 -0.39
N LEU A 73 -5.98 -0.18 -1.40
CA LEU A 73 -5.37 -1.50 -1.59
C LEU A 73 -3.86 -1.41 -1.79
N TYR A 74 -3.41 -0.41 -2.53
CA TYR A 74 -2.02 -0.17 -2.80
C TYR A 74 -1.26 0.17 -1.50
N VAL A 75 -1.77 1.11 -0.70
CA VAL A 75 -1.19 1.44 0.61
C VAL A 75 -1.11 0.22 1.52
N TYR A 76 -2.19 -0.57 1.60
CA TYR A 76 -2.17 -1.80 2.38
C TYR A 76 -1.11 -2.80 1.88
N ALA A 77 -0.98 -2.97 0.56
CA ALA A 77 -0.01 -3.88 -0.01
C ALA A 77 1.43 -3.44 0.30
N VAL A 78 1.77 -2.17 0.10
CA VAL A 78 3.14 -1.69 0.39
C VAL A 78 3.45 -1.82 1.89
N ALA A 79 2.49 -1.55 2.77
CA ALA A 79 2.65 -1.80 4.20
C ALA A 79 2.93 -3.29 4.50
N SER A 80 2.13 -4.20 3.93
CA SER A 80 2.32 -5.65 4.08
C SER A 80 3.70 -6.10 3.56
N TRP A 81 4.23 -5.46 2.51
CA TRP A 81 5.56 -5.76 1.99
C TRP A 81 6.65 -5.33 2.95
N ILE A 82 6.61 -4.08 3.43
CA ILE A 82 7.61 -3.54 4.36
C ILE A 82 7.69 -4.40 5.63
N THR A 83 6.52 -4.69 6.22
CA THR A 83 6.41 -5.55 7.40
C THR A 83 6.92 -6.99 7.17
N ARG A 84 7.16 -7.40 5.93
CA ARG A 84 7.67 -8.74 5.57
C ARG A 84 9.12 -8.72 5.09
N LEU A 85 9.77 -7.55 5.02
CA LEU A 85 11.09 -7.37 4.40
C LEU A 85 12.20 -8.15 5.11
N ASP A 86 12.13 -8.28 6.43
CA ASP A 86 13.10 -9.04 7.23
C ASP A 86 12.86 -10.56 7.17
N GLY A 87 11.78 -10.99 6.51
CA GLY A 87 11.38 -12.39 6.34
C GLY A 87 10.59 -12.97 7.51
N VAL A 88 10.26 -12.19 8.54
CA VAL A 88 9.51 -12.64 9.72
C VAL A 88 8.35 -11.67 9.98
N VAL A 89 7.13 -12.20 10.11
CA VAL A 89 6.01 -11.39 10.59
C VAL A 89 5.64 -11.87 11.99
N THR A 90 5.73 -10.97 12.95
CA THR A 90 5.32 -11.15 14.33
C THR A 90 3.80 -11.01 14.49
N ALA A 91 3.27 -11.46 15.63
CA ALA A 91 1.83 -11.32 15.90
C ALA A 91 1.41 -9.85 16.03
N GLU A 92 2.30 -9.03 16.57
CA GLU A 92 2.15 -7.59 16.70
C GLU A 92 2.04 -6.91 15.33
N GLU A 93 2.90 -7.29 14.39
CA GLU A 93 2.88 -6.83 13.00
C GLU A 93 1.63 -7.26 12.24
N GLU A 94 1.15 -8.50 12.43
CA GLU A 94 -0.15 -8.93 11.89
C GLU A 94 -1.32 -8.10 12.45
N GLU A 95 -1.26 -7.74 13.73
CA GLU A 95 -2.28 -6.89 14.36
C GLU A 95 -2.25 -5.47 13.77
N ILE A 96 -1.05 -4.93 13.53
CA ILE A 96 -0.84 -3.62 12.89
C ILE A 96 -1.41 -3.62 11.47
N LEU A 97 -1.09 -4.63 10.65
CA LEU A 97 -1.64 -4.76 9.30
C LEU A 97 -3.16 -4.92 9.32
N THR A 98 -3.70 -5.63 10.32
CA THR A 98 -5.13 -5.77 10.53
C THR A 98 -5.78 -4.43 10.84
N LYS A 99 -5.20 -3.64 11.74
CA LYS A 99 -5.64 -2.27 12.10
C LYS A 99 -5.57 -1.34 10.89
N LEU A 100 -4.48 -1.38 10.12
CA LEU A 100 -4.33 -0.59 8.90
C LEU A 100 -5.41 -0.93 7.87
N GLY A 101 -5.63 -2.21 7.58
CA GLY A 101 -6.68 -2.62 6.65
C GLY A 101 -8.07 -2.18 7.11
N ASN A 102 -8.33 -2.16 8.43
CA ASN A 102 -9.58 -1.66 9.01
C ASN A 102 -9.70 -0.14 8.86
N ALA A 103 -8.62 0.60 9.13
CA ALA A 103 -8.56 2.05 8.97
C ALA A 103 -8.85 2.45 7.52
N LEU A 104 -8.24 1.75 6.55
CA LEU A 104 -8.48 1.94 5.12
C LEU A 104 -9.87 1.44 4.66
N GLY A 105 -10.59 0.69 5.50
CA GLY A 105 -11.91 0.15 5.16
C GLY A 105 -11.85 -0.94 4.08
N ILE A 106 -10.77 -1.71 4.05
CA ILE A 106 -10.54 -2.81 3.10
C ILE A 106 -11.03 -4.11 3.77
N PRO A 107 -11.97 -4.87 3.18
CA PRO A 107 -12.35 -6.16 3.72
C PRO A 107 -11.21 -7.19 3.66
N GLU A 108 -11.30 -8.27 4.45
CA GLU A 108 -10.24 -9.29 4.53
C GLU A 108 -9.92 -9.96 3.18
N THR A 109 -10.93 -10.30 2.37
CA THR A 109 -10.69 -10.98 1.08
C THR A 109 -9.86 -10.13 0.10
N PRO A 110 -10.16 -8.84 -0.14
CA PRO A 110 -9.27 -7.97 -0.91
C PRO A 110 -7.85 -7.82 -0.33
N ARG A 111 -7.67 -7.89 1.00
CA ARG A 111 -6.33 -7.87 1.62
C ARG A 111 -5.52 -9.09 1.20
N LYS A 112 -6.10 -10.30 1.29
CA LYS A 112 -5.45 -11.53 0.83
C LYS A 112 -5.05 -11.47 -0.64
N HIS A 113 -5.91 -10.93 -1.49
CA HIS A 113 -5.57 -10.74 -2.91
C HIS A 113 -4.45 -9.73 -3.12
N ALA A 114 -4.35 -8.69 -2.28
CA ALA A 114 -3.24 -7.76 -2.32
C ALA A 114 -1.92 -8.45 -1.93
N ASP A 115 -1.94 -9.30 -0.89
CA ASP A 115 -0.78 -10.11 -0.50
C ASP A 115 -0.36 -11.10 -1.60
N GLU A 116 -1.32 -11.72 -2.29
CA GLU A 116 -1.03 -12.59 -3.45
C GLU A 116 -0.33 -11.84 -4.58
N VAL A 117 -0.79 -10.63 -4.92
CA VAL A 117 -0.18 -9.80 -5.97
C VAL A 117 1.24 -9.39 -5.55
N LEU A 118 1.41 -8.99 -4.30
CA LEU A 118 2.70 -8.65 -3.73
C LEU A 118 3.71 -9.80 -3.82
N GLN A 119 3.30 -11.03 -3.51
CA GLN A 119 4.14 -12.22 -3.68
C GLN A 119 4.50 -12.49 -5.14
N GLN A 120 3.59 -12.21 -6.09
CA GLN A 120 3.88 -12.30 -7.51
C GLN A 120 4.95 -11.29 -7.94
N ILE A 121 4.86 -10.04 -7.48
CA ILE A 121 5.86 -9.00 -7.76
C ILE A 121 7.21 -9.34 -7.13
N ALA A 122 7.22 -9.78 -5.87
CA ALA A 122 8.43 -10.21 -5.16
C ALA A 122 9.15 -11.38 -5.88
N SER A 123 8.39 -12.23 -6.58
CA SER A 123 8.92 -13.35 -7.36
C SER A 123 9.47 -12.97 -8.74
N LEU A 124 9.35 -11.71 -9.16
CA LEU A 124 9.91 -11.23 -10.43
C LEU A 124 11.45 -11.16 -10.36
N PRO A 125 12.16 -11.15 -11.50
CA PRO A 125 13.63 -11.10 -11.52
C PRO A 125 14.25 -9.90 -10.79
N ALA A 126 13.50 -8.82 -10.63
CA ALA A 126 13.91 -7.65 -9.84
C ALA A 126 14.06 -8.00 -8.34
N GLY A 127 13.21 -8.89 -7.83
CA GLY A 127 13.22 -9.40 -6.47
C GLY A 127 12.39 -8.57 -5.48
N ASP A 128 12.54 -8.91 -4.21
CA ASP A 128 11.80 -8.36 -3.05
C ASP A 128 12.57 -7.28 -2.28
N ARG A 129 13.83 -7.02 -2.68
CA ARG A 129 14.72 -6.07 -2.02
C ARG A 129 14.20 -4.63 -2.17
N PRO A 130 14.30 -3.77 -1.14
CA PRO A 130 13.81 -2.39 -1.18
C PRO A 130 14.33 -1.57 -2.37
N ASP A 131 15.57 -1.77 -2.79
CA ASP A 131 16.20 -1.09 -3.92
C ASP A 131 15.72 -1.58 -5.30
N ARG A 132 14.95 -2.68 -5.36
CA ARG A 132 14.56 -3.34 -6.61
C ARG A 132 13.08 -3.68 -6.71
N PHE A 133 12.33 -3.60 -5.62
CA PHE A 133 10.93 -3.98 -5.62
C PHE A 133 10.12 -3.07 -6.54
N ASP A 134 9.35 -3.67 -7.44
CA ASP A 134 8.63 -2.93 -8.47
C ASP A 134 7.26 -2.43 -7.95
N LEU A 135 7.31 -1.32 -7.22
CA LEU A 135 6.14 -0.62 -6.69
C LEU A 135 5.12 -0.23 -7.79
N LEU A 136 5.60 0.05 -9.00
CA LEU A 136 4.72 0.44 -10.11
C LEU A 136 3.98 -0.78 -10.67
N ALA A 137 4.66 -1.90 -10.83
CA ALA A 137 4.04 -3.16 -11.20
C ALA A 137 3.01 -3.59 -10.15
N LEU A 138 3.32 -3.45 -8.86
CA LEU A 138 2.37 -3.69 -7.78
C LEU A 138 1.09 -2.87 -7.95
N ARG A 139 1.21 -1.54 -8.18
CA ARG A 139 0.04 -0.68 -8.39
C ARG A 139 -0.79 -1.11 -9.60
N ALA A 140 -0.14 -1.33 -10.74
CA ALA A 140 -0.82 -1.73 -11.96
C ALA A 140 -1.58 -3.06 -11.80
N SER A 141 -0.96 -4.06 -11.16
CA SER A 141 -1.58 -5.36 -10.93
C SER A 141 -2.78 -5.29 -9.97
N LEU A 142 -2.71 -4.44 -8.94
CA LEU A 142 -3.86 -4.23 -8.03
C LEU A 142 -5.04 -3.55 -8.74
N GLU A 143 -4.76 -2.55 -9.58
CA GLU A 143 -5.79 -1.85 -10.36
C GLU A 143 -6.47 -2.79 -11.36
N GLU A 144 -5.71 -3.59 -12.10
CA GLU A 144 -6.23 -4.58 -13.04
C GLU A 144 -7.12 -5.62 -12.36
N ARG A 145 -6.67 -6.15 -11.22
CA ARG A 145 -7.40 -7.18 -10.48
C ARG A 145 -8.68 -6.62 -9.86
N LEU A 146 -8.63 -5.38 -9.37
CA LEU A 146 -9.82 -4.67 -8.88
C LEU A 146 -10.83 -4.43 -10.01
N ALA A 147 -10.38 -3.98 -11.18
CA ALA A 147 -11.24 -3.76 -12.35
C ALA A 147 -11.90 -5.06 -12.81
N THR A 148 -11.15 -6.16 -12.86
CA THR A 148 -11.65 -7.49 -13.21
C THR A 148 -12.74 -7.96 -12.23
N ALA A 149 -12.50 -7.80 -10.93
CA ALA A 149 -13.48 -8.16 -9.90
C ALA A 149 -14.76 -7.31 -9.98
N GLN A 150 -14.63 -6.01 -10.29
CA GLN A 150 -15.77 -5.11 -10.48
C GLN A 150 -16.58 -5.49 -11.71
N ALA A 151 -15.92 -5.80 -12.83
CA ALA A 151 -16.57 -6.26 -14.06
C ALA A 151 -17.32 -7.58 -13.85
N ALA A 152 -16.72 -8.55 -13.14
CA ALA A 152 -17.35 -9.81 -12.81
C ALA A 152 -18.60 -9.63 -11.93
N ARG A 153 -18.56 -8.73 -10.95
CA ARG A 153 -19.73 -8.39 -10.12
C ARG A 153 -20.82 -7.70 -10.92
N ALA A 154 -20.48 -6.79 -11.83
CA ALA A 154 -21.45 -6.14 -12.70
C ALA A 154 -22.15 -7.15 -13.61
N ALA A 155 -21.42 -8.12 -14.16
CA ALA A 155 -21.97 -9.19 -14.98
C ALA A 155 -22.89 -10.14 -14.20
N GLN A 156 -22.60 -10.41 -12.93
CA GLN A 156 -23.43 -11.25 -12.06
C GLN A 156 -24.67 -10.51 -11.52
N GLY A 157 -24.57 -9.20 -11.27
CA GLY A 157 -25.69 -8.36 -10.84
C GLY A 157 -26.66 -7.96 -11.95
N GLY A 158 -26.28 -8.11 -13.21
CA GLY A 158 -27.12 -7.86 -14.38
C GLY A 158 -28.09 -8.99 -14.75
N SER A 159 -27.97 -10.16 -14.11
CA SER A 159 -28.74 -11.37 -14.46
C SER A 159 -29.98 -11.60 -13.59
N GLY A 160 -30.35 -10.64 -12.72
CA GLY A 160 -31.46 -10.78 -11.76
C GLY A 160 -32.75 -10.03 -12.13
N GLY A 161 -32.89 -9.54 -13.36
CA GLY A 161 -34.01 -8.70 -13.78
C GLY A 161 -34.71 -9.21 -15.02
N SER A 162 -35.22 -10.44 -15.01
CA SER A 162 -36.23 -10.95 -15.94
C SER A 162 -36.77 -12.27 -15.40
N GLU A 163 -37.92 -12.23 -14.72
CA GLU A 163 -38.95 -13.26 -14.82
C GLU A 163 -40.26 -12.67 -14.28
N GLU A 164 -41.30 -12.82 -15.11
CA GLU A 164 -42.62 -12.19 -15.10
C GLU A 164 -43.56 -12.70 -14.01
#